data_AF-A0A3S1RZ38-F1
#
_entry.id   AF-A0A3S1RZ38-F1
#
_cell.length_a   1.000
_cell.length_b   1.000
_cell.length_c   1.000
_cell.angle_alpha   90.00
_cell.angle_beta   90.00
_cell.angle_gamma   90.00
#
_symmetry.space_group_name_H-M   'P 1'
#
loop_
_entity.id
_entity.type
_entity.pdbx_description
1 polymer ?
#
loop_
_entity_poly.entity_id
_entity_poly.type
_entity_poly.pdbx_seq_one_letter_code
_entity_poly.pdbx_strand_id
1 'polypeptide(L)'
;MSKPKIAIVVGSTRAARFADVPTQWIAKIAKAHADIDVEIVDLRDWPLPFFDEVASSAWAPSQNEVAQRWQKKVAEFDGFIFTAAEYNHAPTGVLKNAIDYAANEW
;
A
#
# COMPACT_ATOMS: atom_id res chain seq x y z
N MET A 1 10.82 16.45 16.76
CA MET A 1 9.88 16.09 15.68
C MET A 1 9.69 14.58 15.73
N SER A 2 8.49 14.06 15.48
CA SER A 2 8.28 12.61 15.30
C SER A 2 9.07 12.14 14.08
N LYS A 3 9.55 10.89 14.10
CA LYS A 3 10.19 10.27 12.93
C LYS A 3 9.11 10.04 11.86
N PRO A 4 9.38 10.35 10.57
CA PRO A 4 8.48 9.97 9.49
C PRO A 4 8.27 8.45 9.46
N LYS A 5 7.03 8.01 9.33
CA LYS A 5 6.69 6.58 9.21
C LYS A 5 6.50 6.21 7.74
N ILE A 6 7.35 5.33 7.22
CA ILE A 6 7.37 4.93 5.82
C ILE A 6 6.77 3.53 5.64
N ALA A 7 5.78 3.39 4.77
CA ALA A 7 5.24 2.10 4.37
C ALA A 7 5.96 1.53 3.15
N ILE A 8 6.39 0.28 3.22
CA ILE A 8 6.83 -0.51 2.06
C ILE A 8 5.67 -1.41 1.65
N VAL A 9 4.94 -1.01 0.61
CA VAL A 9 3.71 -1.68 0.16
C VAL A 9 4.04 -2.78 -0.85
N VAL A 10 3.62 -4.01 -0.56
CA VAL A 10 3.84 -5.17 -1.44
C VAL A 10 2.73 -5.25 -2.48
N GLY A 11 3.02 -4.85 -3.72
CA GLY A 11 2.01 -4.68 -4.77
C GLY A 11 1.61 -5.95 -5.53
N SER A 12 1.89 -7.16 -5.03
CA SER A 12 1.48 -8.41 -5.70
C SER A 12 1.00 -9.42 -4.67
N THR A 13 -0.14 -10.07 -4.92
CA THR A 13 -0.71 -11.06 -3.99
C THR A 13 -0.47 -12.52 -4.41
N ARG A 14 0.09 -12.78 -5.61
CA ARG A 14 0.38 -14.15 -6.12
C ARG A 14 1.25 -14.92 -5.13
N ALA A 15 0.90 -16.17 -4.79
CA ALA A 15 1.68 -17.01 -3.88
C ALA A 15 3.18 -17.09 -4.28
N ALA A 16 3.46 -17.36 -5.55
CA ALA A 16 4.80 -17.44 -6.13
C ALA A 16 5.33 -16.08 -6.66
N ARG A 17 5.04 -14.97 -5.97
CA ARG A 17 5.53 -13.63 -6.37
C ARG A 17 7.02 -13.49 -6.06
N PHE A 18 7.72 -12.70 -6.88
CA PHE A 18 9.10 -12.29 -6.58
C PHE A 18 9.17 -11.13 -5.58
N ALA A 19 8.05 -10.46 -5.28
CA ALA A 19 8.01 -9.20 -4.53
C ALA A 19 8.64 -9.27 -3.12
N ASP A 20 8.70 -10.44 -2.51
CA ASP A 20 9.31 -10.63 -1.19
C ASP A 20 10.81 -10.29 -1.21
N VAL A 21 11.53 -10.56 -2.30
CA VAL A 21 12.97 -10.28 -2.45
C VAL A 21 13.29 -8.78 -2.41
N PRO A 22 12.74 -7.93 -3.32
CA PRO A 22 12.99 -6.49 -3.27
C PRO A 22 12.40 -5.86 -2.01
N THR A 23 11.24 -6.30 -1.50
CA THR A 23 10.67 -5.76 -0.25
C THR A 23 11.63 -5.95 0.93
N GLN A 24 12.21 -7.14 1.12
CA GLN A 24 13.16 -7.36 2.21
C GLN A 24 14.47 -6.60 2.03
N TRP A 25 14.95 -6.46 0.78
CA TRP A 25 16.12 -5.65 0.47
C TRP A 25 15.90 -4.16 0.79
N ILE A 26 14.77 -3.58 0.36
CA ILE A 26 14.37 -2.20 0.68
C ILE A 26 14.24 -2.03 2.19
N ALA A 27 13.55 -2.95 2.87
CA ALA A 27 13.35 -2.88 4.32
C ALA A 27 14.68 -2.90 5.09
N LYS A 28 15.66 -3.68 4.65
CA LYS A 28 17.01 -3.70 5.25
C LYS A 28 17.71 -2.35 5.13
N ILE A 29 17.61 -1.70 3.97
CA ILE A 29 18.20 -0.37 3.74
C ILE A 29 17.48 0.66 4.60
N ALA A 30 16.14 0.70 4.53
CA ALA A 30 15.34 1.70 5.23
C ALA A 30 15.51 1.59 6.77
N LYS A 31 15.59 0.38 7.32
CA LYS A 31 15.84 0.16 8.77
C LYS A 31 17.24 0.59 9.23
N ALA A 32 18.19 0.83 8.33
CA ALA A 32 19.51 1.35 8.70
C ALA A 32 19.49 2.86 8.97
N HIS A 33 18.41 3.54 8.60
CA HIS A 33 18.20 4.97 8.87
C HIS A 33 17.53 5.15 10.22
N ALA A 34 18.24 5.77 11.17
CA ALA A 34 17.74 5.96 12.54
C ALA A 34 16.67 7.05 12.66
N ASP A 35 16.50 7.87 11.62
CA ASP A 35 15.63 9.04 11.54
C ASP A 35 14.23 8.75 10.97
N ILE A 36 13.97 7.52 10.51
CA ILE A 36 12.65 7.08 10.01
C ILE A 36 12.20 5.81 10.73
N ASP A 37 10.87 5.60 10.77
CA ASP A 37 10.26 4.32 11.13
C ASP A 37 9.73 3.64 9.87
N VAL A 38 9.81 2.31 9.78
CA VAL A 38 9.48 1.57 8.55
C VAL A 38 8.57 0.40 8.86
N GLU A 39 7.48 0.27 8.09
CA GLU A 39 6.56 -0.86 8.16
C GLU A 39 6.39 -1.52 6.79
N ILE A 40 6.33 -2.85 6.74
CA ILE A 40 5.97 -3.57 5.52
C ILE A 40 4.46 -3.78 5.53
N VAL A 41 3.77 -3.37 4.46
CA VAL A 41 2.33 -3.49 4.30
C VAL A 41 2.06 -4.42 3.12
N ASP A 42 1.64 -5.66 3.38
CA ASP A 42 1.38 -6.65 2.34
C ASP A 42 -0.08 -6.64 1.92
N LEU A 43 -0.37 -6.35 0.64
CA LEU A 43 -1.74 -6.31 0.12
C LEU A 43 -2.46 -7.67 0.19
N ARG A 44 -1.78 -8.79 0.47
CA ARG A 44 -2.46 -10.06 0.79
C ARG A 44 -3.32 -9.98 2.05
N ASP A 45 -2.95 -9.13 2.99
CA ASP A 45 -3.66 -8.95 4.26
C ASP A 45 -4.85 -8.00 4.13
N TRP A 46 -5.03 -7.41 2.94
CA TRP A 46 -6.05 -6.41 2.62
C TRP A 46 -6.93 -6.90 1.47
N PRO A 47 -7.94 -7.75 1.74
CA PRO A 47 -8.83 -8.29 0.71
C PRO A 47 -9.83 -7.24 0.22
N LEU A 48 -9.32 -6.17 -0.39
CA LEU A 48 -10.11 -5.08 -0.95
C LEU A 48 -11.03 -5.61 -2.06
N PRO A 49 -12.32 -5.23 -2.06
CA PRO A 49 -13.15 -5.43 -3.24
C PRO A 49 -12.57 -4.64 -4.43
N PHE A 50 -13.01 -4.95 -5.65
CA PHE A 50 -12.69 -4.06 -6.76
C PHE A 50 -13.43 -2.74 -6.58
N PHE A 51 -12.74 -1.64 -6.87
CA PHE A 51 -13.27 -0.30 -6.70
C PHE A 51 -14.64 -0.13 -7.37
N ASP A 52 -15.67 0.00 -6.53
CA ASP A 52 -17.09 0.12 -6.89
C ASP A 52 -17.81 1.20 -6.06
N GLU A 53 -17.05 2.03 -5.34
CA GLU A 53 -17.58 3.12 -4.53
C GLU A 53 -18.24 4.20 -5.40
N VAL A 54 -19.19 4.93 -4.81
CA VAL A 54 -19.98 5.96 -5.51
C VAL A 54 -19.13 7.08 -6.14
N ALA A 55 -17.95 7.34 -5.56
CA ALA A 55 -16.93 8.24 -6.07
C ALA A 55 -15.57 7.90 -5.42
N SER A 56 -14.49 8.53 -5.90
CA SER A 56 -13.19 8.50 -5.20
C SER A 56 -13.33 9.02 -3.76
N SER A 57 -12.51 8.47 -2.86
CA SER A 57 -12.45 8.92 -1.45
C SER A 57 -12.12 10.41 -1.32
N ALA A 58 -11.50 11.01 -2.33
CA ALA A 58 -11.27 12.46 -2.42
C ALA A 58 -12.56 13.30 -2.46
N TRP A 59 -13.68 12.71 -2.87
CA TRP A 59 -14.96 13.42 -3.08
C TRP A 59 -16.10 12.90 -2.21
N ALA A 60 -16.07 11.61 -1.83
CA ALA A 60 -17.07 11.01 -0.96
C ALA A 60 -16.46 9.95 -0.03
N PRO A 61 -16.88 9.84 1.24
CA PRO A 61 -16.42 8.77 2.11
C PRO A 61 -16.76 7.39 1.56
N SER A 62 -15.80 6.46 1.61
CA SER A 62 -16.04 5.06 1.26
C SER A 62 -17.04 4.41 2.20
N GLN A 63 -17.91 3.56 1.66
CA GLN A 63 -18.91 2.83 2.42
C GLN A 63 -18.42 1.44 2.83
N ASN A 64 -17.48 0.85 2.08
CA ASN A 64 -16.97 -0.48 2.35
C ASN A 64 -16.07 -0.50 3.60
N GLU A 65 -16.37 -1.38 4.55
CA GLU A 65 -15.59 -1.49 5.81
C GLU A 65 -14.13 -1.90 5.59
N VAL A 66 -13.83 -2.73 4.58
CA VAL A 66 -12.45 -3.14 4.27
C VAL A 66 -11.69 -1.95 3.69
N ALA A 67 -12.33 -1.16 2.82
CA ALA A 67 -11.77 0.09 2.30
C ALA A 67 -11.49 1.09 3.41
N GLN A 68 -12.41 1.28 4.35
CA GLN A 68 -12.23 2.18 5.50
C GLN A 68 -11.07 1.73 6.40
N ARG A 69 -10.91 0.42 6.64
CA ARG A 69 -9.75 -0.11 7.38
C ARG A 69 -8.45 0.14 6.63
N TRP A 70 -8.46 -0.04 5.31
CA TRP A 70 -7.30 0.24 4.46
C TRP A 70 -6.92 1.72 4.48
N GLN A 71 -7.87 2.63 4.28
CA GLN A 71 -7.68 4.08 4.40
C GLN A 71 -7.08 4.46 5.75
N LYS A 72 -7.67 3.96 6.85
CA LYS A 72 -7.14 4.19 8.20
C LYS A 72 -5.69 3.70 8.34
N LYS A 73 -5.34 2.57 7.70
CA LYS A 73 -3.97 2.06 7.73
C LYS A 73 -3.02 2.97 6.95
N VAL A 74 -3.40 3.38 5.75
CA VAL A 74 -2.59 4.26 4.90
C VAL A 74 -2.34 5.60 5.59
N ALA A 75 -3.35 6.16 6.28
CA ALA A 75 -3.25 7.40 7.04
C ALA A 75 -2.26 7.37 8.22
N GLU A 76 -1.71 6.20 8.59
CA GLU A 76 -0.65 6.12 9.60
C GLU A 76 0.73 6.51 9.07
N PHE A 77 0.90 6.64 7.76
CA PHE A 77 2.20 6.79 7.11
C PHE A 77 2.40 8.19 6.53
N ASP A 78 3.64 8.66 6.59
CA ASP A 78 4.08 9.95 6.04
C ASP A 78 4.73 9.79 4.65
N GLY A 79 4.94 8.55 4.19
CA GLY A 79 5.56 8.26 2.92
C GLY A 79 5.51 6.79 2.55
N PHE A 80 5.73 6.50 1.26
CA PHE A 80 5.43 5.19 0.67
C PHE A 80 6.52 4.74 -0.31
N ILE A 81 6.81 3.44 -0.28
CA ILE A 81 7.62 2.73 -1.28
C ILE A 81 6.79 1.56 -1.78
N PHE A 82 6.44 1.56 -3.06
CA PHE A 82 5.66 0.49 -3.67
C PHE A 82 6.53 -0.49 -4.43
N THR A 83 6.33 -1.79 -4.21
CA THR A 83 6.81 -2.80 -5.16
C THR A 83 5.76 -3.03 -6.24
N ALA A 84 6.00 -2.52 -7.44
CA ALA A 84 5.13 -2.72 -8.58
C ALA A 84 5.62 -3.92 -9.41
N ALA A 85 4.92 -5.05 -9.31
CA ALA A 85 5.09 -6.13 -10.28
C ALA A 85 4.40 -5.78 -11.60
N GLU A 86 4.99 -6.19 -12.73
CA GLU A 86 4.40 -5.99 -14.05
C GLU A 86 3.51 -7.19 -14.43
N TYR A 87 2.21 -6.95 -14.60
CA TYR A 87 1.27 -7.88 -15.23
C TYR A 87 0.80 -7.29 -16.55
N ASN A 88 1.11 -7.93 -17.67
CA ASN A 88 0.72 -7.49 -19.02
C ASN A 88 1.06 -6.01 -19.29
N HIS A 89 2.31 -5.59 -19.02
CA HIS A 89 2.80 -4.23 -19.26
C HIS A 89 2.17 -3.13 -18.39
N ALA A 90 1.56 -3.49 -17.26
CA ALA A 90 1.00 -2.55 -16.30
C ALA A 90 1.33 -2.97 -14.85
N PRO A 91 1.21 -2.06 -13.87
CA PRO A 91 1.16 -2.45 -12.46
C PRO A 91 0.04 -3.47 -12.23
N THR A 92 0.18 -4.27 -11.18
CA THR A 92 -0.88 -5.23 -10.82
C THR A 92 -2.20 -4.49 -10.55
N GLY A 93 -3.31 -5.14 -10.91
CA GLY A 93 -4.64 -4.61 -10.61
C GLY A 93 -4.85 -4.41 -9.09
N VAL A 94 -4.30 -5.29 -8.25
CA VAL A 94 -4.42 -5.17 -6.79
C VAL A 94 -3.69 -3.93 -6.25
N LEU A 95 -2.52 -3.59 -6.80
CA LEU A 95 -1.80 -2.37 -6.42
C LEU A 95 -2.58 -1.13 -6.83
N LYS A 96 -3.03 -1.07 -8.08
CA LYS A 96 -3.81 0.08 -8.57
C LYS A 96 -5.11 0.25 -7.79
N ASN A 97 -5.81 -0.84 -7.50
CA ASN A 97 -7.04 -0.85 -6.71
C ASN A 97 -6.80 -0.33 -5.29
N ALA A 98 -5.73 -0.77 -4.62
CA ALA A 98 -5.37 -0.26 -3.30
C ALA A 98 -5.06 1.24 -3.31
N ILE A 99 -4.44 1.75 -4.38
CA ILE A 99 -4.20 3.17 -4.54
C ILE A 99 -5.53 3.93 -4.71
N ASP A 100 -6.44 3.42 -5.55
CA ASP A 100 -7.72 4.06 -5.86
C ASP A 100 -8.65 4.19 -4.63
N TYR A 101 -8.58 3.25 -3.70
CA TYR A 101 -9.35 3.29 -2.46
C TYR A 101 -8.85 4.34 -1.44
N ALA A 102 -7.66 4.90 -1.58
CA ALA A 102 -7.04 5.73 -0.52
C ALA A 102 -6.55 7.10 -1.03
N ALA A 103 -7.32 7.73 -1.92
CA ALA A 103 -6.94 8.97 -2.60
C ALA A 103 -6.61 10.17 -1.68
N ASN A 104 -7.12 10.21 -0.44
CA ASN A 104 -6.79 11.29 0.51
C ASN A 104 -5.54 11.00 1.33
N GLU A 105 -5.20 9.71 1.47
CA GLU A 105 -4.18 9.23 2.40
C GLU A 105 -2.80 9.04 1.76
N TRP A 106 -2.71 9.08 0.42
CA TRP A 106 -1.44 9.06 -0.33
C TRP A 106 -0.83 10.44 -0.54
#